data_AF-A0A414RGK3-F1
#
_entry.id   AF-A0A414RGK3-F1
#
_cell.length_a   1.000
_cell.length_b   1.000
_cell.length_c   1.000
_cell.angle_alpha   90.00
_cell.angle_beta   90.00
_cell.angle_gamma   90.00
#
_symmetry.space_group_name_H-M   'P 1'
#
loop_
_entity.id
_entity.type
_entity.pdbx_description
1 polymer ?
#
loop_
_entity_poly.entity_id
_entity_poly.type
_entity_poly.pdbx_seq_one_letter_code
_entity_poly.pdbx_strand_id
1 'polypeptide(L)'
;MLDFSNFKDLVGKYSECVEVFRLQKDWENEKAFQKLISLRTIIPKELYAMCLYKLFVTDTDEVLMDTLIEAFSGVDRKDIMFEEDLIKYEAFPDKITIYRGSQDPNEEKPRISWSLLKNVAKNFGPAHMFQATISKENVIAYFSKNGDEEEILAVVGDNFKRIY
;
A
#
# COMPACT_ATOMS: atom_id res chain seq x y z
N MET A 1 1.47 16.13 -2.81
CA MET A 1 1.17 15.17 -3.89
C MET A 1 2.44 14.41 -4.18
N LEU A 2 2.30 13.12 -4.45
CA LEU A 2 3.45 12.28 -4.76
C LEU A 2 4.07 12.76 -6.07
N ASP A 3 5.32 13.19 -5.99
CA ASP A 3 6.16 13.61 -7.10
C ASP A 3 7.52 12.93 -6.90
N PHE A 4 8.21 12.55 -7.96
CA PHE A 4 9.55 11.96 -7.90
C PHE A 4 10.62 12.84 -8.56
N SER A 5 10.26 14.05 -8.98
CA SER A 5 11.14 14.98 -9.71
C SER A 5 12.47 15.24 -8.99
N ASN A 6 12.45 15.37 -7.66
CA ASN A 6 13.61 15.63 -6.80
C ASN A 6 14.12 14.38 -6.07
N PHE A 7 13.56 13.19 -6.32
CA PHE A 7 13.80 11.99 -5.50
C PHE A 7 15.29 11.63 -5.40
N LYS A 8 16.02 11.70 -6.52
CA LYS A 8 17.46 11.40 -6.54
C LYS A 8 18.27 12.36 -5.66
N ASP A 9 17.92 13.64 -5.69
CA ASP A 9 18.60 14.67 -4.91
C ASP A 9 18.31 14.50 -3.42
N LEU A 10 17.06 14.17 -3.06
CA LEU A 10 16.67 13.90 -1.69
C LEU A 10 17.35 12.64 -1.14
N VAL A 11 17.36 11.53 -1.89
CA VAL A 11 18.09 10.31 -1.47
C VAL A 11 19.58 10.58 -1.34
N GLY A 12 20.17 11.43 -2.20
CA GLY A 12 21.57 11.83 -2.08
C GLY A 12 21.89 12.63 -0.80
N LYS A 13 20.94 13.45 -0.34
CA LYS A 13 21.05 14.21 0.92
C LYS A 13 20.80 13.35 2.17
N TYR A 14 19.91 12.37 2.06
CA TYR A 14 19.49 11.47 3.14
C TYR A 14 19.91 10.04 2.81
N SER A 15 21.23 9.81 2.84
CA SER A 15 21.87 8.56 2.43
C SER A 15 21.36 7.32 3.19
N GLU A 16 20.78 7.49 4.37
CA GLU A 16 20.14 6.44 5.16
C GLU A 16 18.97 5.78 4.42
N CYS A 17 18.36 6.48 3.47
CA CYS A 17 17.33 5.91 2.58
C CYS A 17 17.91 4.89 1.60
N VAL A 18 19.22 4.95 1.29
CA VAL A 18 19.87 3.95 0.42
C VAL A 18 19.80 2.57 1.06
N GLU A 19 19.94 2.50 2.38
CA GLU A 19 19.88 1.25 3.14
C GLU A 19 18.49 0.59 3.04
N VAL A 20 17.42 1.38 3.05
CA VAL A 20 16.04 0.88 2.87
C VAL A 20 15.93 0.08 1.56
N PHE A 21 16.43 0.64 0.46
CA PHE A 21 16.38 -0.01 -0.84
C PHE A 21 17.41 -1.14 -1.01
N ARG A 22 18.52 -1.10 -0.25
CA ARG A 22 19.47 -2.22 -0.19
C ARG A 22 18.81 -3.43 0.46
N LEU A 23 18.17 -3.24 1.61
CA LEU A 23 17.46 -4.30 2.33
C LEU A 23 16.39 -4.96 1.44
N GLN A 24 15.58 -4.17 0.72
CA GLN A 24 14.58 -4.72 -0.21
C GLN A 24 15.22 -5.54 -1.35
N LYS A 25 16.35 -5.08 -1.91
CA LYS A 25 17.08 -5.85 -2.95
C LYS A 25 17.67 -7.15 -2.44
N ASP A 26 18.00 -7.19 -1.14
CA ASP A 26 18.48 -8.38 -0.45
C ASP A 26 17.32 -9.28 0.03
N TRP A 27 16.08 -9.01 -0.44
CA TRP A 27 14.84 -9.73 -0.07
C TRP A 27 14.48 -9.62 1.42
N GLU A 28 15.00 -8.61 2.11
CA GLU A 28 14.72 -8.35 3.52
C GLU A 28 13.56 -7.33 3.68
N ASN A 29 12.41 -7.61 3.06
CA ASN A 29 11.28 -6.67 2.94
C ASN A 29 10.82 -6.12 4.31
N GLU A 30 10.59 -6.99 5.30
CA GLU A 30 10.18 -6.58 6.65
C GLU A 30 11.16 -5.57 7.27
N LYS A 31 12.47 -5.84 7.17
CA LYS A 31 13.51 -4.93 7.69
C LYS A 31 13.58 -3.63 6.90
N ALA A 32 13.34 -3.67 5.58
CA ALA A 32 13.28 -2.46 4.76
C ALA A 32 12.16 -1.51 5.24
N PHE A 33 10.96 -2.05 5.50
CA PHE A 33 9.85 -1.27 6.05
C PHE A 33 10.13 -0.76 7.46
N GLN A 34 10.65 -1.61 8.36
CA GLN A 34 11.04 -1.19 9.72
C GLN A 34 12.11 -0.09 9.69
N LYS A 35 13.08 -0.19 8.78
CA LYS A 35 14.10 0.84 8.58
C LYS A 35 13.45 2.14 8.11
N LEU A 36 12.54 2.11 7.14
CA LEU A 36 11.83 3.30 6.69
C LEU A 36 11.04 3.95 7.83
N ILE A 37 10.27 3.15 8.61
CA ILE A 37 9.52 3.63 9.77
C ILE A 37 10.45 4.37 10.75
N SER A 38 11.63 3.83 11.03
CA SER A 38 12.62 4.46 11.93
C SER A 38 13.11 5.82 11.44
N LEU A 39 13.02 6.09 10.13
CA LEU A 39 13.44 7.34 9.51
C LEU A 39 12.33 8.41 9.47
N ARG A 40 11.07 8.08 9.79
CA ARG A 40 9.90 8.97 9.62
C ARG A 40 10.08 10.37 10.21
N THR A 41 10.76 10.47 11.37
CA THR A 41 10.99 11.74 12.08
C THR A 41 12.34 12.39 11.74
N ILE A 42 13.16 11.72 10.93
CA ILE A 42 14.52 12.12 10.55
C ILE A 42 14.53 12.72 9.14
N ILE A 43 13.80 12.11 8.21
CA ILE A 43 13.75 12.53 6.81
C ILE A 43 12.53 13.41 6.52
N PRO A 44 12.55 14.22 5.44
CA PRO A 44 11.38 15.00 5.03
C PRO A 44 10.17 14.11 4.77
N LYS A 45 8.98 14.58 5.14
CA LYS A 45 7.70 13.87 4.93
C LYS A 45 7.51 13.42 3.48
N GLU A 46 7.89 14.29 2.54
CA GLU A 46 7.84 14.02 1.10
C GLU A 46 8.74 12.83 0.71
N LEU A 47 9.98 12.81 1.19
CA LEU A 47 10.90 11.70 0.94
C LEU A 47 10.39 10.40 1.57
N TYR A 48 9.84 10.47 2.79
CA TYR A 48 9.23 9.30 3.44
C TYR A 48 8.11 8.72 2.58
N ALA A 49 7.20 9.56 2.07
CA ALA A 49 6.11 9.12 1.22
C ALA A 49 6.62 8.50 -0.11
N MET A 50 7.61 9.12 -0.75
CA MET A 50 8.25 8.56 -1.95
C MET A 50 8.87 7.18 -1.71
N CYS A 51 9.59 7.02 -0.60
CA CYS A 51 10.20 5.74 -0.21
C CYS A 51 9.14 4.69 0.12
N LEU A 52 8.09 5.06 0.86
CA LEU A 52 6.99 4.18 1.23
C LEU A 52 6.26 3.67 0.00
N TYR A 53 5.90 4.57 -0.91
CA TYR A 53 5.27 4.21 -2.18
C TYR A 53 6.14 3.21 -2.94
N LYS A 54 7.44 3.52 -3.10
CA LYS A 54 8.38 2.65 -3.81
C LYS A 54 8.50 1.27 -3.17
N LEU A 55 8.66 1.18 -1.85
CA LEU A 55 8.74 -0.11 -1.18
C LEU A 55 7.47 -0.92 -1.42
N PHE A 56 6.32 -0.30 -1.18
CA PHE A 56 5.02 -0.95 -1.25
C PHE A 56 4.69 -1.50 -2.64
N VAL A 57 4.88 -0.70 -3.70
CA VAL A 57 4.58 -1.16 -5.07
C VAL A 57 5.64 -2.11 -5.64
N THR A 58 6.80 -2.22 -4.99
CA THR A 58 7.87 -3.14 -5.44
C THR A 58 7.62 -4.55 -4.94
N ASP A 59 7.49 -4.71 -3.62
CA ASP A 59 7.24 -6.00 -2.99
C ASP A 59 6.85 -5.81 -1.53
N THR A 60 5.82 -6.54 -1.10
CA THR A 60 5.34 -6.60 0.29
C THR A 60 5.24 -8.02 0.82
N ASP A 61 5.84 -8.98 0.12
CA ASP A 61 5.93 -10.35 0.58
C ASP A 61 6.70 -10.42 1.91
N GLU A 62 6.26 -11.33 2.78
CA GLU A 62 6.77 -11.52 4.15
C GLU A 62 6.67 -10.32 5.10
N VAL A 63 6.18 -9.15 4.65
CA VAL A 63 5.98 -7.98 5.53
C VAL A 63 4.79 -8.19 6.45
N LEU A 64 4.99 -8.02 7.75
CA LEU A 64 3.94 -8.17 8.74
C LEU A 64 2.85 -7.12 8.55
N MET A 65 1.60 -7.51 8.83
CA MET A 65 0.44 -6.62 8.71
C MET A 65 0.61 -5.38 9.58
N ASP A 66 1.06 -5.54 10.83
CA ASP A 66 1.27 -4.44 11.77
C ASP A 66 2.36 -3.48 11.27
N THR A 67 3.41 -4.00 10.63
CA THR A 67 4.46 -3.20 10.02
C THR A 67 3.94 -2.36 8.86
N LEU A 68 3.08 -2.93 8.00
CA LEU A 68 2.42 -2.16 6.93
C LEU A 68 1.51 -1.07 7.51
N ILE A 69 0.67 -1.41 8.49
CA ILE A 69 -0.22 -0.44 9.16
C ILE A 69 0.60 0.70 9.75
N GLU A 70 1.67 0.38 10.48
CA GLU A 70 2.54 1.39 11.06
C GLU A 70 3.21 2.23 9.97
N ALA A 71 3.70 1.63 8.89
CA ALA A 71 4.35 2.36 7.80
C ALA A 71 3.48 3.46 7.19
N PHE A 72 2.17 3.23 7.05
CA PHE A 72 1.20 4.22 6.57
C PHE A 72 0.65 5.14 7.69
N SER A 73 0.92 4.86 8.96
CA SER A 73 0.43 5.64 10.09
C SER A 73 0.92 7.10 10.03
N GLY A 74 -0.02 8.04 10.08
CA GLY A 74 0.25 9.49 10.03
C GLY A 74 0.65 10.02 8.65
N VAL A 75 0.63 9.20 7.60
CA VAL A 75 0.85 9.64 6.22
C VAL A 75 -0.45 10.20 5.66
N ASP A 76 -0.41 11.43 5.14
CA ASP A 76 -1.58 12.02 4.47
C ASP A 76 -1.73 11.39 3.07
N ARG A 77 -2.96 11.05 2.69
CA ARG A 77 -3.30 10.54 1.34
C ARG A 77 -2.72 11.43 0.25
N LYS A 78 -2.77 12.75 0.45
CA LYS A 78 -2.26 13.75 -0.49
C LYS A 78 -0.75 13.68 -0.68
N ASP A 79 0.00 13.01 0.19
CA ASP A 79 1.45 12.87 0.07
C ASP A 79 1.86 11.54 -0.54
N ILE A 80 1.02 10.50 -0.43
CA ILE A 80 1.31 9.14 -0.90
C ILE A 80 0.63 8.78 -2.23
N MET A 81 -0.34 9.58 -2.68
CA MET A 81 -1.00 9.42 -3.97
C MET A 81 -0.49 10.40 -5.02
N PHE A 82 -0.48 9.98 -6.28
CA PHE A 82 -0.39 10.92 -7.41
C PHE A 82 -1.66 11.78 -7.50
N GLU A 83 -1.54 12.95 -8.12
CA GLU A 83 -2.67 13.88 -8.31
C GLU A 83 -3.88 13.20 -8.98
N GLU A 84 -3.65 12.45 -10.05
CA GLU A 84 -4.71 11.73 -10.77
C GLU A 84 -5.38 10.62 -9.95
N ASP A 85 -4.62 9.95 -9.08
CA ASP A 85 -5.16 8.94 -8.15
C ASP A 85 -6.06 9.60 -7.11
N LEU A 86 -5.62 10.76 -6.59
CA LEU A 86 -6.39 11.54 -5.63
C LEU A 86 -7.70 12.04 -6.24
N ILE A 87 -7.69 12.55 -7.48
CA ILE A 87 -8.90 12.98 -8.20
C ILE A 87 -9.90 11.83 -8.34
N LYS A 88 -9.42 10.64 -8.73
CA LYS A 88 -10.26 9.43 -8.83
C LYS A 88 -10.82 9.02 -7.47
N TYR A 89 -9.98 9.01 -6.44
CA TYR A 89 -10.40 8.70 -5.07
C TYR A 89 -11.47 9.66 -4.55
N GLU A 90 -11.32 10.97 -4.78
CA GLU A 90 -12.29 11.98 -4.34
C GLU A 90 -13.68 11.74 -4.95
N ALA A 91 -13.72 11.26 -6.20
CA ALA A 91 -14.94 10.90 -6.92
C ALA A 91 -15.59 9.58 -6.47
N PHE A 92 -14.96 8.79 -5.59
CA PHE A 92 -15.58 7.57 -5.06
C PHE A 92 -16.87 7.88 -4.27
N PRO A 93 -17.86 6.97 -4.34
CA PRO A 93 -19.02 7.04 -3.46
C PRO A 93 -18.61 6.85 -1.99
N ASP A 94 -19.46 7.29 -1.07
CA ASP A 94 -19.20 7.22 0.39
C ASP A 94 -18.90 5.80 0.89
N LYS A 95 -19.43 4.80 0.19
CA LYS A 95 -19.17 3.38 0.45
C LYS A 95 -18.75 2.69 -0.84
N ILE A 96 -17.64 1.97 -0.76
CA ILE A 96 -17.12 1.15 -1.86
C ILE A 96 -17.11 -0.32 -1.45
N THR A 97 -17.21 -1.21 -2.45
CA THR A 97 -17.00 -2.65 -2.25
C THR A 97 -15.66 -3.03 -2.84
N ILE A 98 -14.85 -3.73 -2.06
CA ILE A 98 -13.50 -4.13 -2.42
C ILE A 98 -13.36 -5.65 -2.33
N TYR A 99 -12.46 -6.19 -3.15
CA TYR A 99 -12.25 -7.63 -3.34
C TYR A 99 -10.77 -7.96 -3.25
N ARG A 100 -10.44 -9.11 -2.66
CA ARG A 100 -9.06 -9.60 -2.59
C ARG A 100 -9.07 -11.09 -2.90
N GLY A 101 -8.23 -11.53 -3.84
CA GLY A 101 -7.88 -12.93 -4.00
C GLY A 101 -6.56 -13.21 -3.30
N SER A 102 -6.47 -14.34 -2.62
CA SER A 102 -5.24 -14.79 -1.98
C SER A 102 -4.74 -16.09 -2.59
N GLN A 103 -3.42 -16.19 -2.76
CA GLN A 103 -2.74 -17.43 -3.11
C GLN A 103 -2.50 -18.32 -1.89
N ASP A 104 -2.55 -17.76 -0.68
CA ASP A 104 -2.42 -18.52 0.55
C ASP A 104 -3.80 -19.12 0.91
N PRO A 105 -3.98 -20.46 0.80
CA PRO A 105 -5.23 -21.09 1.14
C PRO A 105 -5.56 -21.00 2.64
N ASN A 106 -4.57 -20.67 3.48
CA ASN A 106 -4.70 -20.57 4.92
C ASN A 106 -4.85 -19.12 5.40
N GLU A 107 -4.93 -18.12 4.51
CA GLU A 107 -5.16 -16.73 4.90
C GLU A 107 -6.53 -16.64 5.58
N GLU A 108 -6.54 -16.47 6.91
CA GLU A 108 -7.79 -16.41 7.65
C GLU A 108 -8.42 -15.02 7.62
N LYS A 109 -7.55 -13.99 7.67
CA LYS A 109 -7.87 -12.57 7.65
C LYS A 109 -7.15 -11.89 6.49
N PRO A 110 -7.85 -11.05 5.72
CA PRO A 110 -7.27 -10.41 4.54
C PRO A 110 -6.23 -9.35 4.90
N ARG A 111 -5.12 -9.32 4.15
CA ARG A 111 -4.11 -8.23 4.19
C ARG A 111 -4.67 -6.92 3.60
N ILE A 112 -3.84 -5.86 3.56
CA ILE A 112 -4.29 -4.50 3.21
C ILE A 112 -4.57 -4.22 1.73
N SER A 113 -4.11 -5.06 0.79
CA SER A 113 -4.23 -4.81 -0.64
C SER A 113 -5.48 -5.45 -1.23
N TRP A 114 -6.28 -4.63 -1.93
CA TRP A 114 -7.57 -4.98 -2.51
C TRP A 114 -7.76 -4.37 -3.90
N SER A 115 -8.70 -4.90 -4.67
CA SER A 115 -9.17 -4.31 -5.93
C SER A 115 -10.63 -3.87 -5.82
N LEU A 116 -11.00 -2.84 -6.58
CA LEU A 116 -12.41 -2.45 -6.78
C LEU A 116 -13.16 -3.46 -7.66
N LEU A 117 -12.44 -4.25 -8.46
CA LEU A 117 -13.02 -5.15 -9.45
C LEU A 117 -12.85 -6.61 -9.02
N LYS A 118 -13.97 -7.31 -8.83
CA LYS A 118 -13.96 -8.74 -8.46
C LYS A 118 -13.16 -9.60 -9.44
N ASN A 119 -13.23 -9.31 -10.75
CA ASN A 119 -12.52 -10.10 -11.76
C ASN A 119 -11.00 -9.90 -11.71
N VAL A 120 -10.53 -8.70 -11.38
CA VAL A 120 -9.10 -8.44 -11.17
C VAL A 120 -8.63 -9.21 -9.93
N ALA A 121 -9.34 -9.11 -8.81
CA ALA A 121 -9.02 -9.85 -7.60
C ALA A 121 -8.94 -11.37 -7.81
N LYS A 122 -9.76 -11.94 -8.71
CA LYS A 122 -9.71 -13.37 -9.06
C LYS A 122 -8.41 -13.81 -9.73
N ASN A 123 -7.68 -12.91 -10.41
CA ASN A 123 -6.41 -13.27 -11.05
C ASN A 123 -5.35 -13.65 -10.02
N PHE A 124 -5.48 -13.14 -8.79
CA PHE A 124 -4.56 -13.43 -7.70
C PHE A 124 -4.88 -14.73 -6.98
N GLY A 125 -6.16 -15.00 -6.70
CA GLY A 125 -6.55 -16.13 -5.86
C GLY A 125 -8.01 -16.52 -6.02
N PRO A 126 -8.39 -17.18 -7.13
CA PRO A 126 -9.80 -17.40 -7.46
C PRO A 126 -10.50 -18.36 -6.49
N ALA A 127 -9.74 -19.23 -5.81
CA ALA A 127 -10.27 -20.19 -4.84
C ALA A 127 -10.40 -19.62 -3.42
N HIS A 128 -9.72 -18.51 -3.11
CA HIS A 128 -9.64 -17.94 -1.77
C HIS A 128 -9.86 -16.43 -1.86
N MET A 129 -11.14 -16.05 -1.88
CA MET A 129 -11.58 -14.68 -2.14
C MET A 129 -12.24 -14.06 -0.91
N PHE A 130 -11.93 -12.79 -0.69
CA PHE A 130 -12.54 -11.93 0.32
C PHE A 130 -13.30 -10.78 -0.33
N GLN A 131 -14.34 -10.33 0.33
CA GLN A 131 -15.09 -9.11 -0.01
C GLN A 131 -15.34 -8.30 1.26
N ALA A 132 -15.18 -6.99 1.16
CA ALA A 132 -15.59 -6.04 2.19
C ALA A 132 -16.33 -4.85 1.58
N THR A 133 -17.21 -4.21 2.37
CA THR A 133 -17.80 -2.92 2.03
C THR A 133 -17.33 -1.92 3.08
N ILE A 134 -16.56 -0.92 2.66
CA ILE A 134 -15.93 0.06 3.56
C ILE A 134 -16.40 1.46 3.23
N SER A 135 -16.30 2.36 4.21
CA SER A 135 -16.43 3.79 3.94
C SER A 135 -15.21 4.27 3.15
N LYS A 136 -15.41 5.23 2.24
CA LYS A 136 -14.32 5.93 1.52
C LYS A 136 -13.26 6.49 2.48
N GLU A 137 -13.67 6.93 3.66
CA GLU A 137 -12.77 7.49 4.67
C GLU A 137 -11.85 6.45 5.32
N ASN A 138 -12.13 5.15 5.17
CA ASN A 138 -11.29 4.07 5.67
C ASN A 138 -10.23 3.61 4.65
N VAL A 139 -10.23 4.16 3.43
CA VAL A 139 -9.19 3.90 2.44
C VAL A 139 -7.90 4.58 2.89
N ILE A 140 -6.81 3.82 3.00
CA ILE A 140 -5.48 4.34 3.31
C ILE A 140 -4.89 5.00 2.07
N ALA A 141 -4.89 4.27 0.95
CA ALA A 141 -4.44 4.78 -0.33
C ALA A 141 -5.17 4.10 -1.50
N TYR A 142 -5.06 4.70 -2.68
CA TYR A 142 -5.55 4.21 -3.96
C TYR A 142 -4.47 4.48 -4.99
N PHE A 143 -4.02 3.44 -5.68
CA PHE A 143 -2.97 3.52 -6.68
C PHE A 143 -3.52 3.01 -8.01
N SER A 144 -3.89 3.92 -8.91
CA SER A 144 -4.38 3.55 -10.24
C SER A 144 -3.26 3.32 -11.26
N LYS A 145 -2.02 3.69 -10.91
CA LYS A 145 -0.82 3.47 -11.74
C LYS A 145 -0.13 2.13 -11.50
N ASN A 146 -0.57 1.34 -10.53
CA ASN A 146 0.04 0.04 -10.25
C ASN A 146 -0.51 -1.02 -11.23
N GLY A 147 -0.01 -1.00 -12.46
CA GLY A 147 -0.49 -1.87 -13.54
C GLY A 147 -1.96 -1.62 -13.94
N ASP A 148 -2.57 -2.61 -14.57
CA ASP A 148 -4.00 -2.59 -14.97
C ASP A 148 -4.96 -2.92 -13.81
N GLU A 149 -4.45 -3.03 -12.57
CA GLU A 149 -5.14 -3.73 -11.49
C GLU A 149 -5.88 -2.81 -10.53
N GLU A 150 -5.55 -1.51 -10.51
CA GLU A 150 -6.10 -0.47 -9.62
C GLU A 150 -6.21 -0.91 -8.15
N GLU A 151 -5.24 -0.50 -7.33
CA GLU A 151 -5.09 -1.03 -5.98
C GLU A 151 -5.70 -0.11 -4.91
N ILE A 152 -6.51 -0.67 -4.01
CA ILE A 152 -7.03 -0.04 -2.80
C ILE A 152 -6.29 -0.60 -1.59
N LEU A 153 -5.71 0.29 -0.79
CA LEU A 153 -5.13 -0.05 0.50
C LEU A 153 -6.16 0.22 1.60
N ALA A 154 -6.55 -0.80 2.35
CA ALA A 154 -7.50 -0.66 3.45
C ALA A 154 -7.34 -1.76 4.51
N VAL A 155 -7.49 -1.39 5.78
CA VAL A 155 -7.59 -2.33 6.89
C VAL A 155 -9.07 -2.56 7.20
N VAL A 156 -9.55 -3.77 6.96
CA VAL A 156 -11.00 -4.09 7.11
C VAL A 156 -11.34 -4.72 8.46
N GLY A 157 -10.35 -5.09 9.27
CA GLY A 157 -10.55 -5.79 10.54
C GLY A 157 -11.35 -7.08 10.33
N ASP A 158 -12.42 -7.26 11.11
CA ASP A 158 -13.35 -8.39 10.96
C ASP A 158 -14.54 -8.10 10.02
N ASN A 159 -14.57 -6.92 9.36
CA ASN A 159 -15.65 -6.49 8.47
C ASN A 159 -15.47 -6.98 7.03
N PHE A 160 -15.35 -8.30 6.86
CA PHE A 160 -15.25 -8.94 5.55
C PHE A 160 -16.04 -10.25 5.51
N LYS A 161 -16.27 -10.76 4.31
CA LYS A 161 -16.82 -12.10 4.07
C LYS A 161 -15.97 -12.86 3.07
N ARG A 162 -15.90 -14.18 3.23
CA ARG A 162 -15.35 -15.08 2.22
C ARG A 162 -16.39 -15.29 1.11
N ILE A 163 -15.97 -15.23 -0.14
CA ILE A 163 -16.85 -15.31 -1.31
C ILE A 163 -16.32 -16.34 -2.30
N TYR A 164 -16.67 -17.61 -2.05
CA TYR A 164 -16.39 -18.74 -2.95
C TYR A 164 -17.12 -18.58 -4.30
#